data_AF-A0A919PAB9-F1
#
_entry.id   AF-A0A919PAB9-F1
#
_cell.length_a   1.000
_cell.length_b   1.000
_cell.length_c   1.000
_cell.angle_alpha   90.00
_cell.angle_beta   90.00
_cell.angle_gamma   90.00
#
_symmetry.space_group_name_H-M   'P 1'
#
loop_
_entity.id
_entity.type
_entity.pdbx_description
1 polymer ?
#
loop_
_entity_poly.entity_id
_entity_poly.type
_entity_poly.pdbx_seq_one_letter_code
_entity_poly.pdbx_strand_id
1 'polypeptide(L)'
;MARTAHLGDADDPITALRELALAFYAATVHRPWLGAYFLQDAGTQLNGLTLYDRMGQQLMRLDLTPRQRFDGVAAVMAYVVGVAADRGQDPPPEVRDGRVERDEFVATFRAGLRELDEDAFPFLHHVADEFAAHDDAEQFRAGLDLLLAGLRLQAGQSA
;
A
#
# COMPACT_ATOMS: atom_id res chain seq x y z
N MET A 1 2.56 13.84 -17.97
CA MET A 1 1.64 14.44 -16.97
C MET A 1 0.18 14.45 -17.42
N ALA A 2 -0.16 14.60 -18.72
CA ALA A 2 -1.56 14.70 -19.17
C ALA A 2 -2.47 13.48 -18.83
N ARG A 3 -1.92 12.26 -18.74
CA ARG A 3 -2.72 11.03 -18.50
C ARG A 3 -3.22 10.88 -17.06
N THR A 4 -2.59 11.52 -16.07
CA THR A 4 -2.92 11.40 -14.63
C THR A 4 -3.42 12.71 -14.03
N ALA A 5 -3.66 13.73 -14.86
CA ALA A 5 -4.08 15.05 -14.40
C ALA A 5 -5.44 15.00 -13.67
N HIS A 6 -6.39 14.22 -14.22
CA HIS A 6 -7.75 14.04 -13.71
C HIS A 6 -7.88 13.25 -12.40
N LEU A 7 -6.80 12.66 -11.90
CA LEU A 7 -6.85 11.85 -10.69
C LEU A 7 -7.01 12.72 -9.45
N GLY A 8 -7.86 12.29 -8.52
CA GLY A 8 -8.13 13.07 -7.32
C GLY A 8 -9.15 14.20 -7.53
N ASP A 9 -9.85 14.19 -8.67
CA ASP A 9 -10.96 15.11 -8.97
C ASP A 9 -12.32 14.56 -8.46
N ALA A 10 -12.32 13.41 -7.78
CA ALA A 10 -13.55 12.86 -7.21
C ALA A 10 -14.20 13.81 -6.19
N ASP A 11 -15.54 13.81 -6.17
CA ASP A 11 -16.34 14.63 -5.25
C ASP A 11 -16.12 14.24 -3.78
N ASP A 12 -15.92 12.95 -3.53
CA ASP A 12 -15.53 12.45 -2.21
C ASP A 12 -14.01 12.53 -2.03
N PRO A 13 -13.50 13.33 -1.06
CA PRO A 13 -12.06 13.49 -0.86
C PRO A 13 -11.34 12.18 -0.50
N ILE A 14 -12.01 11.24 0.18
CA ILE A 14 -11.42 9.93 0.48
C ILE A 14 -11.26 9.09 -0.78
N THR A 15 -12.26 9.10 -1.66
CA THR A 15 -12.18 8.45 -2.98
C THR A 15 -11.08 9.08 -3.84
N ALA A 16 -10.98 10.41 -3.87
CA ALA A 16 -9.91 11.12 -4.57
C ALA A 16 -8.52 10.74 -4.06
N LEU A 17 -8.35 10.66 -2.73
CA LEU A 17 -7.10 10.23 -2.10
C LEU A 17 -6.76 8.78 -2.47
N ARG A 18 -7.75 7.89 -2.51
CA ARG A 18 -7.59 6.50 -2.94
C ARG A 18 -7.08 6.40 -4.38
N GLU A 19 -7.66 7.16 -5.30
CA GLU A 19 -7.24 7.18 -6.70
C GLU A 19 -5.78 7.61 -6.87
N LEU A 20 -5.36 8.65 -6.14
CA LEU A 20 -3.97 9.13 -6.15
C LEU A 20 -3.01 8.06 -5.63
N ALA A 21 -3.35 7.41 -4.50
CA ALA A 21 -2.54 6.35 -3.91
C ALA A 21 -2.43 5.11 -4.84
N LEU A 22 -3.55 4.68 -5.44
CA LEU A 22 -3.58 3.57 -6.39
C LEU A 22 -2.76 3.87 -7.65
N ALA A 23 -2.83 5.09 -8.17
CA ALA A 23 -2.06 5.48 -9.35
C ALA A 23 -0.56 5.55 -9.04
N PHE A 24 -0.18 6.03 -7.86
CA PHE A 24 1.21 6.01 -7.44
C PHE A 24 1.71 4.57 -7.28
N TYR A 25 0.96 3.71 -6.61
CA TYR A 25 1.26 2.29 -6.50
C TYR A 25 1.44 1.63 -7.88
N ALA A 26 0.50 1.82 -8.81
CA ALA A 26 0.63 1.29 -10.17
C ALA A 26 1.89 1.80 -10.89
N ALA A 27 2.30 3.05 -10.65
CA ALA A 27 3.53 3.59 -11.21
C ALA A 27 4.79 2.90 -10.64
N THR A 28 4.76 2.51 -9.37
CA THR A 28 5.85 1.77 -8.71
C THR A 28 5.93 0.31 -9.15
N VAL A 29 4.80 -0.35 -9.43
CA VAL A 29 4.78 -1.72 -9.99
C VAL A 29 5.56 -1.80 -11.31
N HIS A 30 5.45 -0.79 -12.16
CA HIS A 30 6.21 -0.74 -13.42
C HIS A 30 7.66 -0.25 -13.27
N ARG A 31 8.03 0.27 -12.08
CA ARG A 31 9.34 0.85 -11.78
C ARG A 31 9.72 0.52 -10.33
N PRO A 32 10.13 -0.73 -10.03
CA PRO A 32 10.37 -1.16 -8.65
C PRO A 32 11.40 -0.30 -7.91
N TRP A 33 12.36 0.27 -8.63
CA TRP A 33 13.34 1.24 -8.12
C TRP A 33 12.71 2.55 -7.61
N LEU A 34 11.50 2.89 -8.02
CA LEU A 34 10.82 4.14 -7.66
C LEU A 34 10.39 4.15 -6.19
N GLY A 35 10.02 3.00 -5.62
CA GLY A 35 9.68 2.88 -4.19
C GLY A 35 10.90 3.16 -3.30
N ALA A 36 12.01 2.50 -3.59
CA ALA A 36 13.29 2.71 -2.89
C ALA A 36 13.83 4.14 -3.09
N TYR A 37 13.66 4.71 -4.28
CA TYR A 37 14.04 6.09 -4.59
C TYR A 37 13.22 7.12 -3.79
N PHE A 38 11.91 6.91 -3.64
CA PHE A 38 11.07 7.74 -2.77
C PHE A 38 11.43 7.57 -1.28
N LEU A 39 11.76 6.36 -0.82
CA LEU A 39 12.23 6.11 0.55
C LEU A 39 13.50 6.90 0.90
N GLN A 40 14.38 7.15 -0.08
CA GLN A 40 15.63 7.85 0.15
C GLN A 40 15.49 9.38 0.15
N ASP A 41 14.54 9.96 -0.61
CA ASP A 41 14.55 11.41 -0.88
C ASP A 41 13.18 12.05 -1.20
N ALA A 42 12.06 11.44 -0.78
CA ALA A 42 10.71 11.97 -1.08
C ALA A 42 10.44 13.41 -0.60
N GLY A 43 11.17 13.88 0.41
CA GLY A 43 10.96 15.19 1.06
C GLY A 43 11.60 16.38 0.34
N THR A 44 12.48 16.17 -0.64
CA THR A 44 13.19 17.27 -1.33
C THR A 44 12.88 17.35 -2.81
N GLN A 45 12.32 16.27 -3.39
CA GLN A 45 12.07 16.20 -4.82
C GLN A 45 10.68 16.74 -5.20
N LEU A 46 10.67 17.56 -6.25
CA LEU A 46 9.48 18.29 -6.70
C LEU A 46 8.27 17.36 -6.98
N ASN A 47 8.50 16.18 -7.55
CA ASN A 47 7.42 15.23 -7.83
C ASN A 47 6.83 14.60 -6.56
N GLY A 48 7.68 14.30 -5.56
CA GLY A 48 7.23 13.78 -4.28
C GLY A 48 6.46 14.82 -3.49
N LEU A 49 6.97 16.06 -3.45
CA LEU A 49 6.27 17.20 -2.86
C LEU A 49 4.94 17.50 -3.56
N THR A 50 4.89 17.40 -4.89
CA THR A 50 3.65 17.59 -5.66
C THR A 50 2.61 16.52 -5.31
N LEU A 51 3.01 15.25 -5.19
CA LEU A 51 2.09 14.18 -4.79
C LEU A 51 1.60 14.38 -3.35
N TYR A 52 2.51 14.71 -2.44
CA TYR A 52 2.21 14.98 -1.03
C TYR A 52 1.21 16.13 -0.88
N ASP A 53 1.43 17.23 -1.60
CA ASP A 53 0.54 18.39 -1.61
C ASP A 53 -0.84 18.03 -2.18
N ARG A 54 -0.90 17.34 -3.32
CA ARG A 54 -2.18 16.89 -3.93
C ARG A 54 -2.98 15.98 -2.99
N MET A 55 -2.33 15.09 -2.26
CA MET A 55 -2.99 14.26 -1.24
C MET A 55 -3.48 15.11 -0.06
N GLY A 56 -2.66 16.07 0.41
CA GLY A 56 -3.03 16.99 1.48
C GLY A 56 -4.24 17.86 1.15
N GLN A 57 -4.34 18.34 -0.10
CA GLN A 57 -5.50 19.09 -0.58
C GLN A 57 -6.81 18.29 -0.44
N GLN A 58 -6.78 16.95 -0.54
CA GLN A 58 -7.97 16.14 -0.29
C GLN A 58 -8.35 16.11 1.19
N LEU A 59 -7.37 15.97 2.10
CA LEU A 59 -7.64 16.01 3.54
C LEU A 59 -8.04 17.42 4.03
N MET A 60 -7.69 18.48 3.31
CA MET A 60 -8.19 19.84 3.59
C MET A 60 -9.70 19.99 3.35
N ARG A 61 -10.29 19.13 2.51
CA ARG A 61 -11.74 19.09 2.26
C ARG A 61 -12.51 18.34 3.36
N LEU A 62 -11.81 17.73 4.32
CA LEU A 62 -12.37 17.05 5.47
C LEU A 62 -12.31 17.91 6.73
N ASP A 63 -13.24 17.66 7.65
CA ASP A 63 -13.25 18.29 8.97
C ASP A 63 -12.20 17.64 9.89
N LEU A 64 -10.96 18.09 9.70
CA LEU A 64 -9.77 17.60 10.38
C LEU A 64 -8.93 18.79 10.80
N THR A 65 -8.32 18.70 11.96
CA THR A 65 -7.29 19.66 12.39
C THR A 65 -6.07 19.61 11.45
N PRO A 66 -5.25 20.68 11.39
CA PRO A 66 -4.02 20.67 10.61
C PRO A 66 -3.08 19.50 10.96
N ARG A 67 -3.05 19.10 12.24
CA ARG A 67 -2.23 17.98 12.70
C ARG A 67 -2.75 16.64 12.15
N GLN A 68 -4.06 16.39 12.23
CA GLN A 68 -4.66 15.18 11.69
C GLN A 68 -4.49 15.08 10.17
N ARG A 69 -4.59 16.20 9.45
CA ARG A 69 -4.30 16.24 8.00
C ARG A 69 -2.86 15.84 7.71
N PHE A 70 -1.90 16.41 8.44
CA PHE A 70 -0.49 16.07 8.28
C PHE A 70 -0.23 14.59 8.57
N ASP A 71 -0.70 14.09 9.71
CA ASP A 71 -0.51 12.69 10.12
C ASP A 71 -1.19 11.74 9.12
N GLY A 72 -2.36 12.12 8.58
CA GLY A 72 -3.08 11.34 7.58
C GLY A 72 -2.33 11.21 6.24
N VAL A 73 -1.83 12.31 5.67
CA VAL A 73 -1.03 12.23 4.42
C VAL A 73 0.24 11.41 4.67
N ALA A 74 0.93 11.65 5.78
CA ALA A 74 2.16 10.95 6.12
C ALA A 74 1.93 9.43 6.23
N ALA A 75 0.84 9.01 6.88
CA ALA A 75 0.48 7.60 7.02
C ALA A 75 0.18 6.94 5.66
N VAL A 76 -0.62 7.59 4.80
CA VAL A 76 -0.93 7.07 3.46
C VAL A 76 0.35 6.97 2.63
N MET A 77 1.18 8.00 2.61
CA MET A 77 2.45 7.98 1.86
C MET A 77 3.40 6.91 2.35
N ALA A 78 3.57 6.78 3.68
CA ALA A 78 4.43 5.74 4.26
C ALA A 78 3.92 4.33 3.91
N TYR A 79 2.62 4.10 3.94
CA TYR A 79 2.01 2.84 3.53
C TYR A 79 2.30 2.53 2.05
N VAL A 80 2.01 3.47 1.15
CA VAL A 80 2.19 3.22 -0.29
C VAL A 80 3.66 3.00 -0.64
N VAL A 81 4.55 3.81 -0.09
CA VAL A 81 6.00 3.67 -0.31
C VAL A 81 6.54 2.37 0.30
N GLY A 82 6.07 1.99 1.50
CA GLY A 82 6.47 0.75 2.16
C GLY A 82 6.10 -0.49 1.36
N VAL A 83 4.84 -0.59 0.91
CA VAL A 83 4.38 -1.71 0.08
C VAL A 83 5.08 -1.72 -1.29
N ALA A 84 5.32 -0.55 -1.88
CA ALA A 84 6.04 -0.43 -3.14
C ALA A 84 7.51 -0.88 -3.04
N ALA A 85 8.17 -0.64 -1.91
CA ALA A 85 9.56 -1.04 -1.68
C ALA A 85 9.71 -2.54 -1.38
N ASP A 86 8.76 -3.12 -0.65
CA ASP A 86 8.72 -4.57 -0.39
C ASP A 86 8.57 -5.36 -1.69
N ARG A 87 7.80 -4.84 -2.66
CA ARG A 87 7.70 -5.40 -4.03
C ARG A 87 8.94 -5.26 -4.90
N GLY A 88 9.93 -4.49 -4.47
CA GLY A 88 11.25 -4.50 -5.09
C GLY A 88 12.03 -5.78 -4.80
N GLN A 89 11.56 -6.62 -3.87
CA GLN A 89 12.10 -7.96 -3.65
C GLN A 89 11.64 -8.87 -4.79
N ASP A 90 12.60 -9.38 -5.58
CA ASP A 90 12.32 -10.40 -6.58
C ASP A 90 11.62 -11.61 -5.95
N PRO A 91 10.77 -12.34 -6.69
CA PRO A 91 10.30 -13.64 -6.23
C PRO A 91 11.50 -14.52 -5.85
N PRO A 92 11.31 -15.50 -4.94
CA PRO A 92 12.38 -16.41 -4.53
C PRO A 92 13.15 -16.94 -5.73
N PRO A 93 14.49 -17.08 -5.67
CA PRO A 93 15.30 -17.48 -6.82
C PRO A 93 14.77 -18.71 -7.56
N GLU A 94 14.23 -19.69 -6.83
CA GLU A 94 13.63 -20.90 -7.38
C GLU A 94 12.44 -20.61 -8.30
N VAL A 95 11.59 -19.65 -7.92
CA VAL A 95 10.43 -19.23 -8.71
C VAL A 95 10.88 -18.32 -9.86
N ARG A 96 11.80 -17.38 -9.58
CA ARG A 96 12.34 -16.46 -10.60
C ARG A 96 13.07 -17.19 -11.72
N ASP A 97 13.86 -18.20 -11.38
CA ASP A 97 14.66 -18.99 -12.31
C ASP A 97 13.80 -20.08 -13.02
N GLY A 98 12.50 -20.17 -12.70
CA GLY A 98 11.58 -21.17 -13.27
C GLY A 98 11.85 -22.60 -12.80
N ARG A 99 12.56 -22.78 -11.68
CA ARG A 99 12.86 -24.09 -11.09
C ARG A 99 11.65 -24.67 -10.35
N VAL A 100 10.79 -23.81 -9.82
CA VAL A 100 9.57 -24.17 -9.09
C VAL A 100 8.43 -23.26 -9.55
N GLU A 101 7.26 -23.83 -9.84
CA GLU A 101 6.08 -23.03 -10.17
C GLU A 101 5.64 -22.23 -8.94
N ARG A 102 5.14 -21.00 -9.14
CA ARG A 102 4.75 -20.12 -8.01
C ARG A 102 3.76 -20.80 -7.06
N ASP A 103 2.81 -21.54 -7.61
CA ASP A 103 1.78 -22.23 -6.83
C ASP A 103 2.36 -23.40 -6.02
N GLU A 104 3.38 -24.09 -6.55
CA GLU A 104 4.10 -25.16 -5.84
C GLU A 104 4.93 -24.60 -4.68
N PHE A 105 5.60 -23.46 -4.90
CA PHE A 105 6.33 -22.76 -3.85
C PHE A 105 5.39 -22.35 -2.70
N VAL A 106 4.25 -21.75 -3.04
CA VAL A 106 3.23 -21.34 -2.06
C VAL A 106 2.64 -22.54 -1.31
N ALA A 107 2.35 -23.64 -2.00
CA ALA A 107 1.85 -24.85 -1.36
C ALA A 107 2.86 -25.42 -0.35
N THR A 108 4.14 -25.43 -0.70
CA THR A 108 5.24 -25.86 0.18
C THR A 108 5.36 -24.95 1.40
N PHE A 109 5.31 -23.62 1.20
CA PHE A 109 5.35 -22.65 2.29
C PHE A 109 4.20 -22.85 3.28
N ARG A 110 2.97 -23.06 2.78
CA ARG A 110 1.80 -23.36 3.60
C ARG A 110 1.92 -24.66 4.39
N ALA A 111 2.47 -25.71 3.77
CA ALA A 111 2.74 -26.96 4.47
C ALA A 111 3.71 -26.73 5.64
N GLY A 112 4.77 -25.96 5.41
CA GLY A 112 5.71 -25.56 6.47
C GLY A 112 5.06 -24.76 7.60
N LEU A 113 4.15 -23.84 7.31
CA LEU A 113 3.39 -23.13 8.34
C LEU A 113 2.54 -24.07 9.21
N ARG A 114 1.96 -25.10 8.61
CA ARG A 114 1.13 -26.10 9.32
C ARG A 114 1.96 -27.09 10.15
N GLU A 115 3.25 -27.21 9.89
CA GLU A 115 4.16 -28.02 10.69
C GLU A 115 4.65 -27.28 11.95
N LEU A 116 4.43 -25.96 12.04
CA LEU A 116 4.71 -25.19 13.25
C LEU A 116 3.78 -25.63 14.39
N ASP A 117 4.25 -25.49 15.63
CA ASP A 117 3.42 -25.72 16.81
C ASP A 117 2.22 -24.75 16.82
N GLU A 118 1.00 -25.31 16.79
CA GLU A 118 -0.25 -24.54 16.73
C GLU A 118 -0.46 -23.66 17.96
N ASP A 119 -0.02 -24.12 19.14
CA ASP A 119 -0.15 -23.36 20.38
C ASP A 119 0.83 -22.18 20.41
N ALA A 120 1.99 -22.32 19.74
CA ALA A 120 2.98 -21.26 19.62
C ALA A 120 2.70 -20.28 18.47
N PHE A 121 2.07 -20.74 17.38
CA PHE A 121 1.82 -19.96 16.17
C PHE A 121 0.34 -19.97 15.71
N PRO A 122 -0.63 -19.69 16.59
CA PRO A 122 -2.05 -19.87 16.29
C PRO A 122 -2.53 -19.00 15.13
N PHE A 123 -1.98 -17.79 14.97
CA PHE A 123 -2.34 -16.90 13.87
C PHE A 123 -1.87 -17.42 12.51
N LEU A 124 -0.64 -17.97 12.42
CA LEU A 124 -0.11 -18.48 11.15
C LEU A 124 -0.89 -19.70 10.67
N HIS A 125 -1.32 -20.55 11.60
CA HIS A 125 -2.26 -21.63 11.31
C HIS A 125 -3.61 -21.09 10.83
N HIS A 126 -4.15 -20.09 11.53
CA HIS A 126 -5.44 -19.48 11.20
C HIS A 126 -5.48 -18.88 9.79
N VAL A 127 -4.39 -18.24 9.34
CA VAL A 127 -4.32 -17.56 8.04
C VAL A 127 -3.49 -18.32 7.00
N ALA A 128 -3.13 -19.59 7.23
CA ALA A 128 -2.27 -20.37 6.34
C ALA A 128 -2.81 -20.38 4.89
N ASP A 129 -4.13 -20.50 4.72
CA ASP A 129 -4.74 -20.49 3.40
C ASP A 129 -4.77 -19.11 2.74
N GLU A 130 -4.67 -18.02 3.49
CA GLU A 130 -4.60 -16.65 2.94
C GLU A 130 -3.22 -16.34 2.33
N PHE A 131 -2.17 -17.07 2.72
CA PHE A 131 -0.86 -17.04 2.03
C PHE A 131 -0.91 -17.67 0.63
N ALA A 132 -2.08 -17.82 0.01
CA ALA A 132 -2.24 -18.19 -1.39
C ALA A 132 -1.37 -17.34 -2.31
N ALA A 133 -1.45 -17.59 -3.60
CA ALA A 133 -1.11 -16.62 -4.62
C ALA A 133 -1.96 -15.33 -4.47
N HIS A 134 -1.90 -14.64 -3.32
CA HIS A 134 -2.57 -13.39 -3.07
C HIS A 134 -2.14 -12.45 -4.18
N ASP A 135 -3.14 -11.83 -4.80
CA ASP A 135 -2.87 -10.70 -5.67
C ASP A 135 -2.35 -9.61 -4.75
N ASP A 136 -1.05 -9.48 -4.76
CA ASP A 136 -0.29 -8.32 -4.38
C ASP A 136 -1.08 -6.99 -4.44
N ALA A 137 -1.75 -6.71 -5.56
CA ALA A 137 -2.56 -5.52 -5.72
C ALA A 137 -3.85 -5.54 -4.89
N GLU A 138 -4.44 -6.70 -4.63
CA GLU A 138 -5.56 -6.88 -3.71
C GLU A 138 -5.14 -6.59 -2.26
N GLN A 139 -4.02 -7.13 -1.80
CA GLN A 139 -3.50 -6.87 -0.45
C GLN A 139 -3.17 -5.38 -0.25
N PHE A 140 -2.62 -4.72 -1.27
CA PHE A 140 -2.39 -3.27 -1.27
C PHE A 140 -3.70 -2.48 -1.13
N ARG A 141 -4.73 -2.84 -1.91
CA ARG A 141 -6.04 -2.18 -1.84
C ARG A 141 -6.68 -2.36 -0.47
N ALA A 142 -6.62 -3.57 0.09
CA ALA A 142 -7.18 -3.88 1.40
C ALA A 142 -6.55 -3.03 2.51
N GLY A 143 -5.22 -2.93 2.57
CA GLY A 143 -4.57 -2.10 3.58
C GLY A 143 -4.80 -0.59 3.38
N LEU A 144 -4.85 -0.12 2.13
CA LEU A 144 -5.24 1.26 1.82
C LEU A 144 -6.66 1.55 2.28
N ASP A 145 -7.61 0.65 2.01
CA ASP A 145 -9.01 0.82 2.37
C ASP A 145 -9.21 0.85 3.90
N LEU A 146 -8.44 0.07 4.66
CA LEU A 146 -8.41 0.15 6.13
C LEU A 146 -7.93 1.53 6.63
N LEU A 147 -6.85 2.07 6.06
CA LEU A 147 -6.34 3.41 6.43
C LEU A 147 -7.34 4.52 6.10
N LEU A 148 -7.94 4.45 4.91
CA LEU A 148 -8.93 5.43 4.46
C LEU A 148 -10.23 5.37 5.28
N ALA A 149 -10.65 4.17 5.71
CA ALA A 149 -11.76 4.01 6.64
C ALA A 149 -11.45 4.67 8.00
N GLY A 150 -10.24 4.50 8.52
CA GLY A 150 -9.78 5.18 9.74
C GLY A 150 -9.81 6.71 9.62
N LEU A 151 -9.35 7.26 8.49
CA LEU A 151 -9.42 8.70 8.21
C LEU A 151 -10.86 9.20 8.14
N ARG A 152 -11.74 8.45 7.49
CA ARG A 152 -13.17 8.79 7.42
C ARG A 152 -13.82 8.81 8.80
N LEU A 153 -13.51 7.83 9.67
CA LEU A 153 -13.99 7.81 11.05
C LEU A 153 -13.47 9.01 11.83
N GLN A 154 -12.19 9.36 11.70
CA GLN A 154 -11.59 10.49 12.39
C GLN A 154 -12.22 11.82 11.97
N ALA A 155 -12.50 12.01 10.67
CA ALA A 155 -13.18 13.19 10.15
C ALA A 155 -14.64 13.31 10.63
N GLY A 156 -15.31 12.18 10.90
CA GLY A 156 -16.66 12.17 11.48
C GLY A 156 -16.71 12.33 13.00
N GLN A 157 -15.56 12.33 13.68
CA GLN A 157 -15.44 12.48 15.13
C GLN A 157 -14.98 13.88 15.56
N SER A 158 -14.52 14.71 14.62
CA SER A 158 -14.20 16.11 14.89
C SER A 158 -15.49 16.86 15.24
N ALA A 159 -15.54 17.42 16.44
CA ALA A 159 -16.57 18.33 16.94
C ALA A 159 -15.90 19.57 17.53
#